data_AF-A0A6P3CCY8-F1
#
_entry.id   AF-A0A6P3CCY8-F1
#
_cell.length_a   1.000
_cell.length_b   1.000
_cell.length_c   1.000
_cell.angle_alpha   90.00
_cell.angle_beta   90.00
_cell.angle_gamma   90.00
#
_symmetry.space_group_name_H-M   'P 1'
#
loop_
_entity.id
_entity.type
_entity.pdbx_description
1 polymer ?
#
loop_
_entity_poly.entity_id
_entity_poly.type
_entity_poly.pdbx_seq_one_letter_code
_entity_poly.pdbx_strand_id
1 'polypeptide(L)' 'MPVLSEPDAGDQWTGRTGFVHRAVIEDLPDLSGHQVYACGAPVMVESAQRDFIRHHRLADGEFLADAFTTSMPM' A
#
# COMPACT_ATOMS: atom_id res chain seq x y z
N MET A 1 -3.21 -6.95 -9.64
CA MET A 1 -3.09 -8.29 -9.01
C MET A 1 -3.55 -8.16 -7.57
N PRO A 2 -4.51 -8.96 -7.08
CA PRO A 2 -4.91 -8.94 -5.67
C PRO A 2 -3.80 -9.50 -4.77
N VAL A 3 -3.71 -8.98 -3.55
CA VAL A 3 -2.73 -9.38 -2.52
C VAL A 3 -3.49 -9.65 -1.23
N LEU A 4 -3.24 -10.78 -0.59
CA LEU A 4 -3.86 -11.14 0.67
C LEU A 4 -2.78 -11.31 1.74
N SER A 5 -2.83 -10.51 2.80
CA SER A 5 -1.74 -10.44 3.78
C SER A 5 -1.56 -11.74 4.55
N GLU A 6 -2.68 -12.34 4.96
CA GLU A 6 -2.72 -13.51 5.85
C GLU A 6 -3.80 -14.48 5.33
N PRO A 7 -3.51 -15.28 4.29
CA PRO A 7 -4.45 -16.28 3.79
C PRO A 7 -4.58 -17.43 4.79
N ASP A 8 -5.81 -17.83 5.05
CA ASP A 8 -6.10 -19.04 5.80
C ASP A 8 -5.91 -20.27 4.90
N ALA A 9 -5.61 -21.42 5.52
CA ALA A 9 -5.41 -22.68 4.79
C ALA A 9 -6.66 -23.10 3.97
N GLY A 10 -7.85 -22.65 4.38
CA GLY A 10 -9.11 -22.92 3.69
C GLY A 10 -9.38 -22.04 2.47
N ASP A 11 -8.68 -20.90 2.33
CA ASP A 11 -8.96 -19.91 1.27
C ASP A 11 -8.57 -20.39 -0.13
N GLN A 12 -7.76 -21.45 -0.22
CA GLN A 12 -7.18 -21.96 -1.47
C GLN A 12 -6.51 -20.84 -2.29
N TRP A 13 -5.95 -19.84 -1.59
CA TRP A 13 -5.36 -18.67 -2.21
C TRP A 13 -4.07 -19.01 -2.95
N THR A 14 -4.05 -18.70 -4.24
CA THR A 14 -2.89 -18.92 -5.13
C THR A 14 -2.28 -17.62 -5.64
N GLY A 15 -2.83 -16.47 -5.18
CA GLY A 15 -2.33 -15.14 -5.52
C GLY A 15 -1.15 -14.71 -4.64
N ARG A 16 -0.79 -13.42 -4.74
CA ARG A 16 0.30 -12.85 -3.94
C ARG A 16 -0.11 -12.75 -2.48
N THR A 17 0.88 -12.88 -1.60
CA THR A 17 0.72 -12.75 -0.15
C THR A 17 1.55 -11.61 0.41
N GLY A 18 1.25 -11.20 1.65
CA GLY A 18 1.91 -10.08 2.31
C GLY A 18 1.21 -8.73 2.09
N PHE A 19 1.92 -7.62 2.27
CA PHE A 19 1.32 -6.29 2.21
C PHE A 19 1.35 -5.71 0.80
N VAL A 20 0.25 -5.09 0.38
CA VAL A 20 0.07 -4.55 -0.98
C VAL A 20 1.16 -3.55 -1.39
N HIS A 21 1.64 -2.70 -0.47
CA HIS A 21 2.71 -1.75 -0.79
C HIS A 21 4.04 -2.44 -1.12
N ARG A 22 4.35 -3.58 -0.50
CA ARG A 22 5.54 -4.37 -0.84
C ARG A 22 5.40 -5.04 -2.19
N ALA A 23 4.21 -5.53 -2.50
CA ALA A 23 3.91 -6.11 -3.80
C ALA A 23 4.15 -5.10 -4.94
N VAL A 24 3.77 -3.82 -4.74
CA VAL A 24 4.06 -2.74 -5.69
C VAL A 24 5.55 -2.55 -5.90
N ILE A 25 6.34 -2.52 -4.82
CA ILE A 25 7.80 -2.29 -4.88
C ILE A 25 8.55 -3.44 -5.58
N GLU A 26 8.11 -4.67 -5.36
CA GLU A 26 8.66 -5.84 -6.05
C GLU A 26 8.47 -5.75 -7.57
N ASP A 27 7.34 -5.19 -8.02
CA ASP A 27 7.03 -5.04 -9.44
C ASP A 27 7.64 -3.76 -10.04
N LEU A 28 7.69 -2.69 -9.24
CA LEU A 28 8.09 -1.33 -9.62
C LEU A 28 9.07 -0.76 -8.56
N PRO A 29 10.37 -1.11 -8.65
CA PRO A 29 11.35 -0.70 -7.64
C PRO A 29 11.70 0.80 -7.70
N ASP A 30 11.43 1.48 -8.82
CA ASP A 30 11.59 2.93 -9.01
C ASP A 30 10.27 3.58 -9.40
N LEU A 31 9.79 4.49 -8.54
CA LEU A 31 8.53 5.20 -8.68
C LEU A 31 8.71 6.66 -9.13
N SER A 32 9.90 7.10 -9.55
CA SER A 32 10.15 8.52 -9.85
C SER A 32 9.34 9.10 -11.03
N GLY A 33 8.76 8.24 -11.87
CA GLY A 33 7.87 8.62 -12.98
C GLY A 33 6.39 8.31 -12.72
N HIS A 34 6.02 7.98 -11.48
CA HIS A 34 4.69 7.53 -11.13
C HIS A 34 4.00 8.51 -10.19
N GLN A 35 2.67 8.48 -10.24
CA GLN A 35 1.80 9.07 -9.23
C GLN A 35 1.01 7.95 -8.56
N VAL A 36 0.99 7.94 -7.24
CA VAL A 36 0.35 6.91 -6.43
C VAL A 36 -0.91 7.48 -5.79
N TYR A 37 -2.01 6.74 -5.96
CA TYR A 37 -3.29 6.99 -5.29
C TYR A 37 -3.56 5.85 -4.31
N ALA A 38 -3.64 6.15 -3.01
CA ALA A 38 -3.81 5.15 -1.96
C ALA A 38 -5.06 5.43 -1.11
N CYS A 39 -5.86 4.40 -0.83
CA CYS A 39 -7.05 4.53 -0.01
C CYS A 39 -7.24 3.30 0.87
N GLY A 40 -7.54 3.50 2.15
CA GLY A 40 -7.76 2.39 3.09
C GLY A 40 -7.41 2.72 4.54
N ALA A 41 -7.12 1.67 5.32
CA ALA A 41 -6.77 1.83 6.74
C ALA A 41 -5.55 2.76 6.92
N PRO A 42 -5.54 3.65 7.92
CA PRO A 42 -4.47 4.64 8.11
C PRO A 42 -3.07 4.02 8.13
N VAL A 43 -2.89 2.92 8.86
CA VAL A 43 -1.61 2.20 8.94
C VAL A 43 -1.11 1.69 7.58
N MET A 44 -2.03 1.29 6.69
CA MET A 44 -1.69 0.82 5.35
C MET A 44 -1.22 1.99 4.49
N VAL A 45 -1.98 3.09 4.49
CA VAL A 45 -1.66 4.31 3.73
C VAL A 45 -0.34 4.90 4.18
N GLU A 46 -0.13 5.06 5.48
CA GLU A 46 1.10 5.60 6.06
C GLU A 46 2.32 4.74 5.75
N SER A 47 2.17 3.41 5.78
CA SER A 47 3.25 2.49 5.44
C SER A 47 3.62 2.59 3.95
N ALA A 48 2.62 2.65 3.07
CA ALA A 48 2.84 2.82 1.64
C ALA A 48 3.54 4.15 1.34
N GLN A 49 3.05 5.25 1.91
CA GLN A 49 3.62 6.59 1.71
C GLN A 49 5.09 6.64 2.13
N ARG A 50 5.38 6.18 3.35
CA ARG A 50 6.74 6.15 3.91
C ARG A 50 7.67 5.38 2.99
N ASP A 51 7.30 4.15 2.61
CA ASP A 51 8.19 3.28 1.87
C ASP A 51 8.39 3.81 0.44
N PHE A 52 7.32 4.23 -0.25
CA PHE A 52 7.41 4.72 -1.62
C PHE A 52 8.26 5.98 -1.75
N ILE A 53 8.09 6.94 -0.85
CA ILE A 53 8.84 8.20 -0.88
C ILE A 53 10.28 7.98 -0.41
N ARG A 54 10.47 7.34 0.74
CA ARG A 54 11.81 7.25 1.37
C ARG A 54 12.73 6.23 0.69
N HIS A 55 12.17 5.19 0.09
CA HIS A 55 12.95 4.05 -0.37
C HIS A 55 12.80 3.78 -1.88
N HIS A 56 11.74 4.26 -2.52
CA HIS A 56 11.43 3.94 -3.93
C HIS A 56 11.26 5.15 -4.82
N ARG A 57 11.81 6.31 -4.43
CA ARG A 57 12.01 7.49 -5.28
C ARG A 57 10.70 8.13 -5.79
N LEU A 58 9.57 7.85 -5.14
CA LEU A 58 8.34 8.62 -5.39
C LEU A 58 8.56 10.06 -4.91
N ALA A 59 8.24 11.04 -5.74
CA ALA A 59 8.31 12.44 -5.33
C ALA A 59 7.25 12.75 -4.27
N ASP A 60 7.57 13.61 -3.29
CA ASP A 60 6.71 13.87 -2.13
C ASP A 60 5.27 14.33 -2.50
N GLY A 61 5.13 15.07 -3.60
CA GLY A 61 3.84 15.57 -4.10
C GLY A 61 3.02 14.55 -4.91
N GLU A 62 3.60 13.38 -5.20
CA GLU A 62 3.00 12.38 -6.08
C GLU A 62 2.33 11.22 -5.32
N PHE A 63 2.19 11.34 -3.99
CA PHE A 63 1.41 10.42 -3.18
C PHE A 63 0.10 11.09 -2.72
N LEU A 64 -1.01 10.72 -3.36
CA LEU A 64 -2.34 11.19 -3.02
C LEU A 64 -3.07 10.11 -2.22
N ALA A 65 -3.71 10.51 -1.11
CA ALA A 65 -4.31 9.52 -0.23
C ALA A 65 -5.62 9.92 0.44
N ASP A 66 -6.45 8.92 0.69
CA ASP A 66 -7.66 8.97 1.51
C ASP A 66 -7.64 7.85 2.57
N ALA A 67 -7.32 8.22 3.82
CA ALA A 67 -7.22 7.28 4.93
C ALA A 67 -8.54 7.21 5.70
N PHE A 68 -9.04 5.99 5.92
CA PHE A 68 -10.27 5.75 6.66
C PHE A 68 -10.05 5.87 8.17
N THR A 69 -10.28 7.06 8.73
CA THR A 69 -10.21 7.28 10.18
C THR A 69 -11.57 7.06 10.85
N THR A 70 -11.61 6.34 11.97
CA THR A 70 -12.80 6.28 12.82
C THR A 70 -12.88 7.55 13.68
N SER A 71 -13.99 8.28 13.62
CA SER A 71 -14.27 9.31 14.62
C SER A 71 -14.67 8.66 15.94
N MET A 72 -14.17 9.18 17.06
CA MET A 72 -14.77 8.86 18.35
C MET A 72 -16.15 9.53 18.42
N PRO A 73 -17.22 8.79 18.74
CA PRO A 73 -18.51 9.43 19.02
C PRO A 73 -18.37 10.31 20.27
N MET A 74 -18.87 11.55 20.16
CA MET A 74 -18.94 12.52 21.27
C MET A 74 -19.88 12.05 22.38
#